data_AF-A0A2G9MTJ7-F1
#
_entry.id   AF-A0A2G9MTJ7-F1
#
_cell.length_a   1.000
_cell.length_b   1.000
_cell.length_c   1.000
_cell.angle_alpha   90.00
_cell.angle_beta   90.00
_cell.angle_gamma   90.00
#
_symmetry.space_group_name_H-M   'P 1'
#
loop_
_entity.id
_entity.type
_entity.pdbx_description
1 polymer ?
#
loop_
_entity_poly.entity_id
_entity_poly.type
_entity_poly.pdbx_seq_one_letter_code
_entity_poly.pdbx_strand_id
1 'polypeptide(L)'
;MINSDICIGFTESELLDLIKNDSNITICDLRKKEEFAKGHIKKSILAKYTEESLLDVPKHSKVILISKCEEQSKKIATVLRSNGIDAYYLIGGITNWPYRLYYTNISYVGTGYP
;
A
#
# COMPACT_ATOMS: atom_id res chain seq x y z
N MET A 1 11.44 17.58 18.91
CA MET A 1 10.85 16.39 19.55
C MET A 1 9.97 15.70 18.52
N ILE A 2 10.47 14.68 17.84
CA ILE A 2 9.64 13.82 17.00
C ILE A 2 8.92 12.87 17.96
N ASN A 3 7.59 13.01 18.05
CA ASN A 3 6.77 12.24 18.98
C ASN A 3 6.99 10.73 18.76
N SER A 4 7.25 10.05 19.87
CA SER A 4 7.37 8.61 20.02
C SER A 4 6.22 7.86 19.35
N ASP A 5 6.61 6.84 18.57
CA ASP A 5 5.83 5.63 18.28
C ASP A 5 4.39 5.83 17.80
N ILE A 6 4.21 6.62 16.72
CA ILE A 6 3.03 6.37 15.87
C ILE A 6 3.30 5.06 15.15
N CYS A 7 2.70 3.97 15.65
CA CYS A 7 2.73 2.67 14.98
C CYS A 7 1.89 2.76 13.69
N ILE A 8 2.52 3.22 12.61
CA ILE A 8 1.91 3.34 11.27
C ILE A 8 2.07 2.05 10.43
N GLY A 9 2.49 0.95 11.05
CA GLY A 9 2.62 -0.36 10.42
C GLY A 9 1.40 -1.23 10.71
N PHE A 10 0.91 -1.92 9.69
CA PHE A 10 -0.06 -3.00 9.82
C PHE A 10 0.63 -4.35 9.62
N THR A 11 0.29 -5.33 10.44
CA THR A 11 0.59 -6.74 10.19
C THR A 11 -0.26 -7.28 9.04
N GLU A 12 0.11 -8.44 8.52
CA GLU A 12 -0.65 -9.15 7.50
C GLU A 12 -2.08 -9.46 7.97
N SER A 13 -2.26 -9.79 9.25
CA SER A 13 -3.56 -10.12 9.83
C SER A 13 -4.48 -8.91 9.93
N GLU A 14 -3.97 -7.77 10.40
CA GLU A 14 -4.74 -6.53 10.50
C GLU A 14 -5.15 -6.00 9.13
N LEU A 15 -4.23 -6.02 8.15
CA LEU A 15 -4.55 -5.62 6.79
C LEU A 15 -5.61 -6.55 6.18
N LEU A 16 -5.53 -7.86 6.42
CA LEU A 16 -6.53 -8.79 5.94
C LEU A 16 -7.92 -8.49 6.52
N ASP A 17 -8.00 -8.16 7.80
CA ASP A 17 -9.26 -7.83 8.46
C ASP A 17 -9.85 -6.52 7.94
N LEU A 18 -9.02 -5.51 7.68
CA LEU A 18 -9.47 -4.27 7.02
C LEU A 18 -10.05 -4.54 5.62
N ILE A 19 -9.43 -5.43 4.84
CA ILE A 19 -9.92 -5.84 3.51
C ILE A 19 -11.26 -6.58 3.62
N LYS A 20 -11.40 -7.49 4.60
CA LYS A 20 -12.63 -8.28 4.81
C LYS A 20 -13.80 -7.43 5.28
N ASN A 21 -13.53 -6.47 6.16
CA ASN A 21 -14.54 -5.58 6.72
C ASN A 21 -14.95 -4.45 5.76
N ASP A 22 -14.46 -4.47 4.52
CA ASP A 22 -14.70 -3.44 3.50
C ASP A 22 -14.45 -2.01 4.03
N SER A 23 -13.41 -1.88 4.87
CA SER A 23 -13.04 -0.60 5.45
C SER A 23 -12.65 0.38 4.34
N ASN A 24 -12.86 1.68 4.58
CA ASN A 24 -12.47 2.72 3.63
C ASN A 24 -10.94 2.88 3.57
N ILE A 25 -10.30 1.98 2.82
CA ILE A 25 -8.85 1.90 2.63
C ILE A 25 -8.52 1.93 1.14
N THR A 26 -7.38 2.52 0.82
CA THR A 26 -6.76 2.47 -0.50
C THR A 26 -5.42 1.75 -0.38
N ILE A 27 -5.29 0.57 -0.99
CA ILE A 27 -4.04 -0.20 -0.96
C ILE A 27 -3.23 0.17 -2.19
N CYS A 28 -2.07 0.77 -1.99
CA CYS A 28 -1.20 1.25 -3.05
C CYS A 28 0.07 0.40 -3.11
N ASP A 29 0.22 -0.37 -4.18
CA ASP A 29 1.42 -1.14 -4.45
C ASP A 29 2.43 -0.30 -5.21
N LEU A 30 3.60 -0.13 -4.61
CA LEU A 30 4.69 0.72 -5.10
C LEU A 30 5.74 -0.06 -5.90
N ARG A 31 5.55 -1.38 -6.06
CA ARG A 31 6.48 -2.23 -6.80
C ARG A 31 6.37 -1.97 -8.30
N LYS A 32 7.24 -2.61 -9.06
CA LYS A 32 7.19 -2.53 -10.52
C LYS A 32 5.93 -3.21 -11.05
N LYS A 33 5.47 -2.74 -12.22
CA LYS A 33 4.29 -3.24 -12.91
C LYS A 33 4.33 -4.76 -13.14
N GLU A 34 5.51 -5.31 -13.44
CA GLU A 34 5.73 -6.75 -13.64
C GLU A 34 5.53 -7.53 -12.34
N GLU A 35 5.99 -7.01 -11.20
CA GLU A 35 5.85 -7.66 -9.90
C GLU A 35 4.39 -7.63 -9.43
N PHE A 36 3.70 -6.52 -9.66
CA PHE A 36 2.27 -6.39 -9.39
C PHE A 36 1.44 -7.40 -10.20
N ALA A 37 1.70 -7.49 -11.50
CA ALA A 37 1.01 -8.42 -12.40
C ALA A 37 1.20 -9.88 -11.97
N LYS A 38 2.42 -10.22 -11.52
CA LYS A 38 2.81 -11.55 -11.03
C LYS A 38 2.27 -11.88 -9.62
N GLY A 39 1.58 -10.97 -8.96
CA GLY A 39 0.98 -11.22 -7.66
C GLY A 39 0.88 -9.96 -6.81
N HIS A 40 -0.34 -9.57 -6.45
CA HIS A 40 -0.63 -8.42 -5.60
C HIS A 40 -1.74 -8.73 -4.60
N ILE A 41 -1.86 -7.90 -3.55
CA ILE A 41 -2.92 -8.03 -2.54
C ILE A 41 -4.27 -7.63 -3.16
N LYS A 42 -5.36 -8.29 -2.74
CA LYS A 42 -6.70 -7.97 -3.25
C LYS A 42 -7.01 -6.47 -3.12
N LYS A 43 -7.69 -5.90 -4.13
CA LYS A 43 -8.08 -4.47 -4.18
C LYS A 43 -6.91 -3.49 -4.19
N SER A 44 -5.66 -3.94 -4.34
CA SER A 44 -4.55 -3.01 -4.52
C SER A 44 -4.55 -2.39 -5.91
N ILE A 45 -4.06 -1.16 -5.97
CA ILE A 45 -3.78 -0.43 -7.21
C ILE A 45 -2.27 -0.25 -7.34
N LEU A 46 -1.76 -0.29 -8.57
CA LEU A 46 -0.39 0.09 -8.84
C LEU A 46 -0.28 1.61 -8.72
N ALA A 47 0.53 2.08 -7.78
CA ALA A 47 0.75 3.50 -7.54
C ALA A 47 2.21 3.86 -7.83
N LYS A 48 2.42 5.07 -8.34
CA LYS A 48 3.74 5.68 -8.44
C LYS A 48 3.85 6.75 -7.36
N TYR A 49 4.96 6.74 -6.64
CA TYR A 49 5.33 7.80 -5.72
C TYR A 49 6.54 8.53 -6.27
N THR A 50 6.49 9.86 -6.29
CA THR A 50 7.67 10.71 -6.41
C THR A 50 7.66 11.72 -5.25
N GLU A 51 8.80 12.26 -4.86
CA GLU A 51 8.83 13.25 -3.77
C GLU A 51 8.09 14.55 -4.15
N GLU A 52 7.98 14.84 -5.45
CA GLU A 52 7.27 16.00 -6.00
C GLU A 52 5.77 15.77 -6.20
N SER A 53 5.37 14.52 -6.51
CA SER A 53 3.99 14.11 -6.63
C SER A 53 3.66 13.19 -5.47
N LEU A 54 3.06 13.79 -4.43
CA LEU A 54 2.33 13.01 -3.42
C LEU A 54 1.42 12.00 -4.13
N LEU A 55 1.18 10.86 -3.48
CA LEU A 55 0.24 9.88 -4.00
C LEU A 55 -1.10 10.57 -4.25
N ASP A 56 -1.61 10.49 -5.48
CA ASP A 56 -2.97 10.95 -5.79
C ASP A 56 -3.95 9.92 -5.24
N VAL A 57 -4.29 10.09 -3.96
CA VAL A 57 -5.13 9.18 -3.19
C VAL A 57 -6.34 9.92 -2.62
N PRO A 58 -7.48 9.23 -2.48
CA PRO A 58 -8.67 9.83 -1.91
C PRO A 58 -8.38 10.35 -0.50
N LYS A 59 -8.55 11.66 -0.29
CA LYS A 59 -8.24 12.38 0.97
C LYS A 59 -8.95 11.84 2.22
N HIS A 60 -10.00 11.03 2.05
CA HIS A 60 -10.80 10.47 3.14
C HIS A 60 -10.58 8.96 3.38
N SER A 61 -9.63 8.34 2.67
CA SER A 61 -9.32 6.92 2.82
C SER A 61 -7.98 6.71 3.53
N LYS A 62 -7.87 5.63 4.32
CA LYS A 62 -6.57 5.20 4.85
C LYS A 62 -5.72 4.66 3.71
N VAL A 63 -4.52 5.18 3.52
CA VAL A 63 -3.62 4.73 2.46
C VAL A 63 -2.69 3.67 3.01
N ILE A 64 -2.66 2.48 2.42
CA ILE A 64 -1.81 1.38 2.84
C ILE A 64 -0.80 1.10 1.74
N LEU A 65 0.46 1.40 2.01
CA LEU A 65 1.56 1.26 1.06
C LEU A 65 2.18 -0.12 1.12
N ILE A 66 2.33 -0.74 -0.04
CA ILE A 66 2.92 -2.06 -0.21
C ILE A 66 4.19 -1.93 -1.06
N SER A 67 5.31 -2.45 -0.55
CA SER A 67 6.52 -2.69 -1.31
C SER A 67 7.01 -4.13 -1.10
N LYS A 68 8.12 -4.50 -1.75
CA LYS A 68 8.69 -5.87 -1.65
C LYS A 68 8.98 -6.25 -0.18
N CYS A 69 9.73 -5.38 0.49
CA CYS A 69 9.95 -5.36 1.94
C CYS A 69 9.33 -4.08 2.52
N GLU A 70 9.40 -3.86 3.83
CA GLU A 70 8.75 -2.70 4.47
C GLU A 70 9.48 -1.36 4.32
N GLU A 71 10.79 -1.36 4.04
CA GLU A 71 11.66 -0.18 4.16
C GLU A 71 11.20 1.01 3.31
N GLN A 72 10.90 0.76 2.04
CA GLN A 72 10.45 1.80 1.10
C GLN A 72 9.06 2.31 1.47
N SER A 73 8.09 1.40 1.68
CA SER A 73 6.72 1.77 2.08
C SER A 73 6.70 2.53 3.41
N LYS A 74 7.55 2.16 4.38
CA LYS A 74 7.66 2.82 5.67
C LYS A 74 8.18 4.24 5.53
N LYS A 75 9.25 4.44 4.76
CA LYS A 75 9.79 5.79 4.48
C LYS A 75 8.71 6.69 3.86
N ILE A 76 8.01 6.20 2.86
CA ILE A 76 6.98 6.97 2.14
C ILE A 76 5.77 7.23 3.05
N ALA A 77 5.31 6.26 3.83
CA ALA A 77 4.21 6.44 4.77
C ALA A 77 4.51 7.56 5.78
N THR A 78 5.74 7.60 6.32
CA THR A 78 6.20 8.67 7.22
C THR A 78 6.17 10.05 6.56
N VAL A 79 6.59 10.15 5.30
CA VAL A 79 6.55 11.42 4.54
C VAL A 79 5.10 11.85 4.29
N LEU A 80 4.25 10.94 3.82
CA LEU A 80 2.83 11.22 3.58
C LEU A 80 2.11 11.68 4.86
N ARG A 81 2.38 11.02 5.99
CA ARG A 81 1.89 11.41 7.33
C ARG A 81 2.31 12.81 7.73
N SER A 82 3.58 13.15 7.51
CA SER A 82 4.10 14.49 7.81
C SER A 82 3.44 15.57 6.94
N ASN A 83 2.86 15.19 5.80
CA ASN A 83 2.08 16.06 4.90
C ASN A 83 0.55 15.96 5.13
N GLY A 84 0.12 15.35 6.24
CA GLY A 84 -1.29 15.28 6.63
C GLY A 84 -2.11 14.17 5.96
N ILE A 85 -1.47 13.23 5.27
CA ILE A 85 -2.14 12.06 4.65
C ILE A 85 -2.15 10.89 5.65
N ASP A 86 -3.30 10.24 5.82
CA ASP A 86 -3.49 9.08 6.70
C ASP A 86 -2.88 7.80 6.10
N ALA A 87 -1.55 7.74 6.06
CA ALA A 87 -0.78 6.68 5.40
C ALA A 87 -0.19 5.66 6.38
N TYR A 88 -0.14 4.41 5.95
CA TYR A 88 0.36 3.25 6.68
C TYR A 88 1.18 2.36 5.74
N TYR A 89 1.91 1.40 6.29
CA TYR A 89 2.65 0.40 5.52
C TYR A 89 2.38 -1.03 6.01
N LEU A 90 2.61 -2.02 5.15
CA LEU A 90 2.58 -3.43 5.54
C LEU A 90 3.93 -3.87 6.13
N ILE A 91 3.92 -4.32 7.38
CA ILE A 91 5.08 -4.87 8.08
C ILE A 91 5.59 -6.11 7.34
N GLY A 92 6.90 -6.18 7.12
CA GLY A 92 7.55 -7.21 6.31
C GLY A 92 7.32 -7.10 4.80
N GLY A 93 6.48 -6.16 4.35
CA GLY A 93 6.10 -6.01 2.94
C GLY A 93 5.35 -7.21 2.38
N ILE A 94 5.15 -7.24 1.06
CA ILE A 94 4.41 -8.33 0.42
C ILE A 94 5.13 -9.68 0.50
N THR A 95 6.45 -9.68 0.71
CA THR A 95 7.22 -10.92 0.90
C THR A 95 6.75 -11.70 2.13
N ASN A 96 6.25 -10.99 3.15
CA ASN A 96 5.71 -11.59 4.37
C ASN A 96 4.19 -11.80 4.32
N TRP A 97 3.54 -11.63 3.16
CA TRP A 97 2.10 -11.82 3.01
C TRP A 97 1.77 -13.31 2.81
N PRO A 98 1.19 -14.01 3.80
CA PRO A 98 0.97 -15.46 3.71
C PRO A 98 -0.33 -15.83 3.01
N TYR A 99 -1.18 -14.84 2.70
CA TYR A 99 -2.50 -15.06 2.13
C TYR A 99 -2.47 -15.03 0.60
N ARG A 100 -3.60 -15.42 0.00
CA ARG A 100 -3.77 -15.48 -1.45
C ARG A 100 -3.41 -14.14 -2.12
N LEU A 101 -2.57 -14.24 -3.16
CA LEU A 101 -2.29 -13.17 -4.10
C LEU A 101 -3.23 -13.23 -5.30
N TYR A 102 -3.44 -12.06 -5.89
CA TYR A 102 -4.21 -11.86 -7.10
C TYR A 102 -3.25 -11.55 -8.25
N TYR A 103 -3.58 -12.06 -9.42
CA TYR A 103 -2.75 -11.95 -10.61
C TYR A 103 -3.56 -11.20 -11.66
N THR A 104 -2.89 -10.34 -12.42
CA THR A 104 -3.53 -9.62 -13.51
C THR A 104 -2.62 -9.66 -14.72
N ASN A 105 -3.20 -9.56 -15.91
CA ASN A 105 -2.40 -9.43 -17.12
C ASN A 105 -1.63 -8.11 -17.04
N ILE A 106 -0.32 -8.15 -17.33
CA ILE A 106 0.50 -6.96 -17.33
C ILE A 106 -0.07 -5.87 -18.24
N SER A 107 -0.71 -6.25 -19.35
CA SER A 107 -1.36 -5.32 -20.27
C SER A 107 -2.51 -4.52 -19.64
N TYR A 108 -3.14 -5.03 -18.57
CA TYR A 108 -4.27 -4.38 -17.86
C TYR A 108 -3.86 -3.64 -16.57
N VAL A 109 -2.57 -3.63 -16.21
CA VAL A 109 -2.15 -2.90 -15.01
C VAL A 109 -2.17 -1.40 -15.27
N GLY A 110 -2.97 -0.67 -14.50
CA GLY A 110 -3.12 0.80 -14.59
C GLY A 110 -4.26 1.28 -15.48
N THR A 111 -5.04 0.39 -16.09
CA THR A 111 -6.19 0.75 -16.95
C THR A 111 -7.53 0.82 -16.21
N GLY A 112 -7.52 0.63 -14.88
CA GLY A 112 -8.72 0.25 -14.13
C GLY A 112 -9.03 -1.23 -14.34
N TYR A 113 -9.55 -1.90 -13.29
CA TYR A 113 -10.14 -3.23 -13.47
C TYR A 113 -11.29 -3.12 -14.50
N PRO A 114 -11.47 -4.08 -15.42
CA PRO A 114 -12.74 -4.21 -16.12
C PRO A 114 -13.88 -4.52 -15.15
#